data_AF-A0A2P4UBH6-F1
#
_entry.id   AF-A0A2P4UBH6-F1
#
_cell.length_a   1.000
_cell.length_b   1.000
_cell.length_c   1.000
_cell.angle_alpha   90.00
_cell.angle_beta   90.00
_cell.angle_gamma   90.00
#
_symmetry.space_group_name_H-M   'P 1'
#
loop_
_entity.id
_entity.type
_entity.pdbx_description
1 polymer ?
#
loop_
_entity_poly.entity_id
_entity_poly.type
_entity_poly.pdbx_seq_one_letter_code
_entity_poly.pdbx_strand_id
1 'polypeptide(L)'
;MRHAQDGAAAAMSAASRVLVARGRNEPQEQEDPDVAWGQRARDGVWVPTRDGQRVHIGLGAVGGDAVAQVLRPTLRAFVGVDVDTDLLAQTTVGGVRLLTVIHGPDAPTEFRFSLSLPDGLALEAMPSGGYDIVHLRYGATVGRLYNPWASDAMFRPVKADYALEGQTLTMRVQHEGSFYPVVADPHYAR
;
A
#
# COMPACT_ATOMS: atom_id res chain seq x y z
N MET A 1 -19.39 -6.00 -15.46
CA MET A 1 -18.86 -7.09 -14.60
C MET A 1 -17.64 -7.79 -15.21
N ARG A 2 -17.65 -8.25 -16.48
CA ARG A 2 -16.47 -8.85 -17.13
C ARG A 2 -15.22 -7.96 -17.10
N HIS A 3 -15.31 -6.72 -17.59
CA HIS A 3 -14.18 -5.77 -17.57
C HIS A 3 -13.54 -5.55 -16.20
N ALA A 4 -14.32 -5.60 -15.11
CA ALA A 4 -13.80 -5.41 -13.76
C ALA A 4 -13.06 -6.65 -13.23
N GLN A 5 -13.55 -7.85 -13.56
CA GLN A 5 -12.88 -9.12 -13.25
C GLN A 5 -11.58 -9.27 -14.06
N ASP A 6 -11.61 -8.85 -15.32
CA ASP A 6 -10.43 -8.85 -16.20
C ASP A 6 -9.34 -7.91 -15.65
N GLY A 7 -9.73 -6.73 -15.15
CA GLY A 7 -8.81 -5.78 -14.50
C GLY A 7 -8.15 -6.34 -13.24
N ALA A 8 -8.93 -6.95 -12.34
CA ALA A 8 -8.39 -7.53 -11.10
C ALA A 8 -7.39 -8.67 -11.38
N ALA A 9 -7.70 -9.52 -12.37
CA ALA A 9 -6.78 -10.57 -12.81
C ALA A 9 -5.50 -10.00 -13.44
N ALA A 10 -5.61 -8.95 -14.24
CA ALA A 10 -4.45 -8.28 -14.84
C ALA A 10 -3.54 -7.64 -13.78
N ALA A 11 -4.11 -6.91 -12.82
CA ALA A 11 -3.37 -6.33 -11.69
C ALA A 11 -2.64 -7.40 -10.87
N MET A 12 -3.34 -8.49 -10.53
CA MET A 12 -2.75 -9.63 -9.84
C MET A 12 -1.59 -10.25 -10.62
N SER A 13 -1.75 -10.45 -11.93
CA SER A 13 -0.71 -11.02 -12.77
C SER A 13 0.51 -10.11 -12.86
N ALA A 14 0.30 -8.78 -12.93
CA ALA A 14 1.36 -7.79 -12.94
C ALA A 14 2.18 -7.84 -11.64
N ALA A 15 1.50 -7.68 -10.50
CA ALA A 15 2.13 -7.71 -9.19
C ALA A 15 2.86 -9.03 -8.92
N SER A 16 2.22 -10.16 -9.22
CA SER A 16 2.80 -11.48 -8.94
C SER A 16 4.10 -11.73 -9.69
N ARG A 17 4.23 -11.27 -10.95
CA ARG A 17 5.49 -11.39 -11.71
C ARG A 17 6.62 -10.60 -11.04
N VAL A 18 6.36 -9.37 -10.62
CA VAL A 18 7.35 -8.52 -9.96
C VAL A 18 7.76 -9.10 -8.60
N LEU A 19 6.80 -9.51 -7.78
CA LEU A 19 7.08 -10.07 -6.45
C LEU A 19 7.90 -11.37 -6.52
N VAL A 20 7.60 -12.26 -7.48
CA VAL A 20 8.37 -13.49 -7.69
C VAL A 20 9.81 -13.17 -8.10
N ALA A 21 10.02 -12.20 -8.98
CA ALA A 21 11.34 -11.81 -9.45
C ALA A 21 12.19 -11.13 -8.36
N ARG A 22 11.56 -10.39 -7.43
CA ARG A 22 12.25 -9.73 -6.31
C ARG A 22 12.87 -10.70 -5.30
N GLY A 23 12.36 -11.93 -5.19
CA GLY A 23 12.92 -12.92 -4.27
C GLY A 23 12.77 -12.54 -2.79
N ARG A 24 13.60 -13.11 -1.90
CA ARG A 24 13.28 -13.29 -0.46
C ARG A 24 13.06 -12.00 0.34
N ASN A 25 12.20 -12.15 1.37
CA ASN A 25 11.71 -11.20 2.38
C ASN A 25 10.44 -10.42 2.02
N GLU A 26 9.60 -10.97 1.14
CA GLU A 26 8.22 -10.52 1.00
C GLU A 26 7.43 -10.84 2.30
N PRO A 27 6.63 -9.90 2.84
CA PRO A 27 5.79 -10.13 4.00
C PRO A 27 4.83 -11.28 3.70
N GLN A 28 4.79 -12.25 4.60
CA GLN A 28 3.98 -13.44 4.42
C GLN A 28 2.50 -13.08 4.50
N GLU A 29 1.70 -13.58 3.57
CA GLU A 29 0.24 -13.44 3.62
C GLU A 29 -0.34 -14.23 4.80
N GLN A 30 -1.16 -13.58 5.62
CA GLN A 30 -1.82 -14.18 6.78
C GLN A 30 -3.10 -13.42 7.10
N GLU A 31 -4.15 -14.13 7.52
CA GLU A 31 -5.35 -13.50 8.07
C GLU A 31 -5.05 -12.90 9.44
N ASP A 32 -5.53 -11.68 9.67
CA ASP A 32 -5.47 -11.01 10.97
C ASP A 32 -6.88 -10.45 11.26
N PRO A 33 -7.59 -10.96 12.28
CA PRO A 33 -8.95 -10.52 12.60
C PRO A 33 -9.02 -9.07 13.08
N ASP A 34 -7.90 -8.47 13.51
CA ASP A 34 -7.85 -7.08 13.95
C ASP A 34 -7.72 -6.09 12.76
N VAL A 35 -7.37 -6.62 11.57
CA VAL A 35 -7.33 -5.85 10.33
C VAL A 35 -8.73 -5.78 9.74
N ALA A 36 -9.30 -4.57 9.70
CA ALA A 36 -10.64 -4.33 9.17
C ALA A 36 -10.58 -3.48 7.90
N TRP A 37 -10.88 -4.12 6.77
CA TRP A 37 -10.90 -3.49 5.46
C TRP A 37 -12.26 -2.85 5.16
N GLY A 38 -12.22 -1.65 4.59
CA GLY A 38 -13.38 -0.98 4.03
C GLY A 38 -13.92 -1.66 2.77
N GLN A 39 -15.18 -1.37 2.44
CA GLN A 39 -15.81 -1.91 1.22
C GLN A 39 -15.37 -1.15 -0.03
N ARG A 40 -14.97 0.11 0.14
CA ARG A 40 -14.50 1.00 -0.92
C ARG A 40 -13.09 1.50 -0.61
N ALA A 41 -12.36 1.94 -1.63
CA ALA A 41 -11.01 2.49 -1.46
C ALA A 41 -11.02 3.67 -0.45
N ARG A 42 -12.03 4.55 -0.54
CA ARG A 42 -12.20 5.69 0.37
C ARG A 42 -12.35 5.30 1.84
N ASP A 43 -12.84 4.10 2.12
CA ASP A 43 -13.11 3.63 3.48
C ASP A 43 -11.81 3.16 4.16
N GLY A 44 -10.76 2.88 3.38
CA GLY A 44 -9.43 2.54 3.88
C GLY A 44 -9.36 1.19 4.60
N VAL A 45 -8.40 1.11 5.52
CA VAL A 45 -8.19 -0.06 6.39
C VAL A 45 -7.81 0.38 7.79
N TRP A 46 -8.37 -0.30 8.78
CA TRP A 46 -7.89 -0.22 10.16
C TRP A 46 -6.92 -1.36 10.43
N VAL A 47 -5.74 -1.04 10.96
CA VAL A 47 -4.68 -1.99 11.28
C VAL A 47 -4.28 -1.89 12.75
N PRO A 48 -3.96 -3.01 13.41
CA PRO A 48 -3.54 -3.00 14.80
C PRO A 48 -2.10 -2.52 14.96
N THR A 49 -1.81 -1.86 16.08
CA THR A 49 -0.46 -1.62 16.56
C THR A 49 -0.02 -2.72 17.54
N ARG A 50 1.27 -2.74 17.90
CA ARG A 50 1.87 -3.74 18.78
C ARG A 50 1.28 -3.72 20.20
N ASP A 51 0.86 -2.54 20.64
CA ASP A 51 0.26 -2.30 21.95
C ASP A 51 -1.28 -2.40 21.94
N GLY A 52 -1.87 -2.87 20.84
CA GLY A 52 -3.30 -3.16 20.74
C GLY A 52 -4.18 -1.94 20.41
N GLN A 53 -3.59 -0.78 20.13
CA GLN A 53 -4.30 0.33 19.51
C GLN A 53 -4.55 0.07 18.02
N ARG A 54 -5.21 1.00 17.33
CA ARG A 54 -5.51 0.87 15.90
C ARG A 54 -5.18 2.15 15.16
N VAL A 55 -4.60 2.01 13.98
CA VAL A 55 -4.31 3.11 13.05
C VAL A 55 -5.18 2.91 11.81
N HIS A 56 -5.71 3.99 11.26
CA HIS A 56 -6.39 3.96 9.97
C HIS A 56 -5.44 4.37 8.86
N ILE A 57 -5.47 3.64 7.75
CA ILE A 57 -4.78 3.97 6.50
C ILE A 57 -5.86 4.11 5.42
N GLY A 58 -6.11 5.35 4.99
CA GLY A 58 -6.97 5.66 3.85
C GLY A 58 -6.24 5.40 2.54
N LEU A 59 -6.96 4.86 1.56
CA LEU A 59 -6.42 4.55 0.23
C LEU A 59 -6.81 5.71 -0.70
N GLY A 60 -6.08 6.82 -0.54
CA GLY A 60 -6.34 8.10 -1.20
C GLY A 60 -5.87 8.11 -2.65
N ALA A 61 -6.61 7.45 -3.53
CA ALA A 61 -6.46 7.68 -4.96
C ALA A 61 -7.32 8.89 -5.37
N VAL A 62 -6.73 9.82 -6.10
CA VAL A 62 -7.42 11.03 -6.55
C VAL A 62 -8.16 10.69 -7.84
N GLY A 63 -9.28 9.96 -7.74
CA GLY A 63 -10.09 9.71 -8.94
C GLY A 63 -11.23 8.70 -8.84
N GLY A 64 -11.23 7.80 -7.86
CA GLY A 64 -12.17 6.67 -7.87
C GLY A 64 -12.74 6.25 -6.51
N ASP A 65 -14.03 5.92 -6.52
CA ASP A 65 -14.69 5.20 -5.43
C ASP A 65 -14.70 3.68 -5.69
N ALA A 66 -13.52 3.15 -5.99
CA ALA A 66 -13.37 1.75 -6.38
C ALA A 66 -13.89 0.83 -5.27
N VAL A 67 -14.78 -0.09 -5.64
CA VAL A 67 -15.32 -1.11 -4.74
C VAL A 67 -14.32 -2.26 -4.66
N ALA A 68 -14.07 -2.74 -3.45
CA ALA A 68 -13.20 -3.88 -3.22
C ALA A 68 -13.73 -5.13 -3.94
N GLN A 69 -12.92 -5.70 -4.83
CA GLN A 69 -13.11 -7.05 -5.34
C GLN A 69 -12.34 -7.99 -4.43
N VAL A 70 -13.05 -8.72 -3.56
CA VAL A 70 -12.43 -9.71 -2.67
C VAL A 70 -12.06 -10.93 -3.51
N LEU A 71 -10.75 -11.19 -3.62
CA LEU A 71 -10.20 -12.28 -4.43
C LEU A 71 -10.01 -13.54 -3.58
N ARG A 72 -9.62 -13.34 -2.32
CA ARG A 72 -9.54 -14.33 -1.23
C ARG A 72 -9.55 -13.58 0.12
N PRO A 73 -9.70 -14.25 1.28
CA PRO A 73 -9.88 -13.57 2.56
C PRO A 73 -8.86 -12.45 2.86
N THR A 74 -7.60 -12.71 2.50
CA THR A 74 -6.45 -11.82 2.73
C THR A 74 -6.16 -10.85 1.58
N LEU A 75 -6.72 -11.03 0.37
CA LEU A 75 -6.39 -10.23 -0.80
C LEU A 75 -7.63 -9.66 -1.48
N ARG A 76 -7.59 -8.35 -1.72
CA ARG A 76 -8.61 -7.63 -2.50
C ARG A 76 -7.97 -6.72 -3.54
N ALA A 77 -8.66 -6.51 -4.64
CA ALA A 77 -8.28 -5.57 -5.68
C ALA A 77 -9.24 -4.39 -5.70
N PHE A 78 -8.69 -3.20 -5.84
CA PHE A 78 -9.42 -1.99 -6.19
C PHE A 78 -8.97 -1.60 -7.60
N VAL A 79 -9.85 -1.83 -8.58
CA VAL A 79 -9.55 -1.60 -10.00
C VAL A 79 -9.97 -0.20 -10.40
N GLY A 80 -9.13 0.51 -11.13
CA GLY A 80 -9.37 1.89 -11.56
C GLY A 80 -9.47 2.85 -10.38
N VAL A 81 -8.52 2.76 -9.44
CA VAL A 81 -8.46 3.70 -8.30
C VAL A 81 -8.07 5.10 -8.78
N ASP A 82 -7.29 5.17 -9.85
CA ASP A 82 -6.90 6.39 -10.55
C ASP A 82 -6.67 6.09 -12.05
N VAL A 83 -6.29 7.10 -12.84
CA VAL A 83 -5.86 6.93 -14.23
C VAL A 83 -4.77 5.87 -14.30
N ASP A 84 -4.97 4.85 -15.14
CA ASP A 84 -4.04 3.74 -15.36
C ASP A 84 -3.49 3.12 -14.06
N THR A 85 -4.28 3.13 -12.98
CA THR A 85 -3.82 2.70 -11.67
C THR A 85 -4.81 1.76 -11.00
N ASP A 86 -4.32 0.60 -10.60
CA ASP A 86 -5.01 -0.34 -9.71
C ASP A 86 -4.29 -0.43 -8.36
N LEU A 87 -4.99 -0.94 -7.35
CA LEU A 87 -4.42 -1.21 -6.04
C LEU A 87 -4.75 -2.63 -5.59
N LEU A 88 -3.74 -3.40 -5.22
CA LEU A 88 -3.91 -4.69 -4.54
C LEU A 88 -3.62 -4.51 -3.05
N ALA A 89 -4.61 -4.81 -2.23
CA ALA A 89 -4.54 -4.68 -0.79
C ALA A 89 -4.52 -6.07 -0.15
N GLN A 90 -3.45 -6.34 0.60
CA GLN A 90 -3.18 -7.65 1.19
C GLN A 90 -2.99 -7.56 2.71
N THR A 91 -3.65 -8.44 3.46
CA THR A 91 -3.32 -8.69 4.86
C THR A 91 -2.09 -9.60 4.93
N THR A 92 -1.13 -9.21 5.75
CA THR A 92 0.16 -9.88 5.93
C THR A 92 0.41 -10.16 7.41
N VAL A 93 1.38 -11.01 7.73
CA VAL A 93 1.82 -11.23 9.10
C VAL A 93 2.20 -9.88 9.73
N GLY A 94 1.45 -9.50 10.77
CA GLY A 94 1.70 -8.27 11.52
C GLY A 94 1.25 -6.98 10.84
N GLY A 95 0.54 -7.00 9.71
CA GLY A 95 0.07 -5.76 9.10
C GLY A 95 -0.52 -5.91 7.70
N VAL A 96 -0.25 -4.94 6.83
CA VAL A 96 -0.85 -4.89 5.49
C VAL A 96 0.14 -4.41 4.44
N ARG A 97 -0.15 -4.73 3.19
CA ARG A 97 0.56 -4.27 1.99
C ARG A 97 -0.46 -3.70 1.00
N LEU A 98 -0.08 -2.62 0.33
CA LEU A 98 -0.96 -1.87 -0.58
C LEU A 98 -0.29 -1.65 -1.93
N LEU A 99 -0.15 -2.70 -2.75
CA LEU A 99 0.57 -2.63 -4.02
C LEU A 99 -0.16 -1.77 -5.04
N THR A 100 0.43 -0.64 -5.40
CA THR A 100 0.00 0.18 -6.53
C THR A 100 0.51 -0.44 -7.82
N VAL A 101 -0.39 -0.74 -8.76
CA VAL A 101 -0.06 -1.22 -10.10
C VAL A 101 -0.32 -0.08 -11.09
N ILE A 102 0.75 0.43 -11.66
CA ILE A 102 0.80 1.56 -12.59
C ILE A 102 0.88 0.97 -14.00
N HIS A 103 -0.17 1.12 -14.81
CA HIS A 103 -0.31 0.45 -16.11
C HIS A 103 0.29 1.20 -17.29
N GLY A 104 0.52 2.51 -17.15
CA GLY A 104 0.91 3.34 -18.28
C GLY A 104 1.52 4.69 -17.89
N PRO A 105 2.03 5.43 -18.89
CA PRO A 105 2.66 6.73 -18.69
C PRO A 105 1.70 7.84 -18.29
N ASP A 106 0.39 7.65 -18.48
CA ASP A 106 -0.63 8.63 -18.10
C ASP A 106 -1.05 8.50 -16.63
N ALA A 107 -0.55 7.48 -15.92
CA ALA A 107 -0.79 7.31 -14.50
C ALA A 107 -0.10 8.41 -13.65
N PRO A 108 -0.65 8.77 -12.48
CA PRO A 108 0.00 9.71 -11.57
C PRO A 108 1.35 9.20 -11.06
N THR A 109 2.25 10.13 -10.74
CA THR A 109 3.53 9.82 -10.07
C THR A 109 3.45 9.91 -8.54
N GLU A 110 2.31 10.32 -7.99
CA GLU A 110 2.08 10.50 -6.55
C GLU A 110 0.84 9.76 -6.07
N PHE A 111 1.00 8.88 -5.08
CA PHE A 111 -0.08 8.08 -4.49
C PHE A 111 -0.22 8.41 -3.00
N ARG A 112 -1.41 8.84 -2.57
CA ARG A 112 -1.63 9.40 -1.23
C ARG A 112 -2.30 8.39 -0.30
N PHE A 113 -1.82 8.32 0.93
CA PHE A 113 -2.37 7.51 2.00
C PHE A 113 -2.60 8.39 3.23
N SER A 114 -3.86 8.65 3.57
CA SER A 114 -4.20 9.41 4.77
C SER A 114 -4.06 8.52 5.99
N LEU A 115 -3.34 8.96 7.01
CA LEU A 115 -3.13 8.23 8.24
C LEU A 115 -4.00 8.85 9.33
N SER A 116 -4.71 8.05 10.12
CA SER A 116 -5.33 8.53 11.36
C SER A 116 -4.76 7.75 12.52
N LEU A 117 -4.03 8.46 13.37
CA LEU A 117 -3.39 7.91 14.55
C LEU A 117 -4.23 8.29 15.78
N PRO A 118 -4.45 7.36 16.73
CA PRO A 118 -5.06 7.67 18.01
C PRO A 118 -4.17 8.60 18.84
N ASP A 119 -4.79 9.29 19.80
CA ASP A 119 -4.07 10.18 20.72
C ASP A 119 -2.93 9.43 21.42
N GLY A 120 -1.77 10.09 21.49
CA GLY A 120 -0.57 9.51 22.10
C GLY A 120 0.33 8.74 21.15
N LEU A 121 -0.04 8.58 19.87
CA LEU A 121 0.84 8.07 18.81
C LEU A 121 1.33 9.19 17.89
N ALA A 122 2.54 9.02 17.34
CA ALA A 122 3.12 9.94 16.37
C ALA A 122 3.94 9.19 15.31
N LEU A 123 4.19 9.85 14.18
CA LEU A 123 5.10 9.36 13.14
C LEU A 123 6.49 9.94 13.34
N GLU A 124 7.50 9.08 13.31
CA GLU A 124 8.92 9.46 13.31
C GLU A 124 9.60 8.98 12.04
N ALA A 125 10.23 9.90 11.31
CA ALA A 125 10.95 9.56 10.08
C ALA A 125 12.20 8.72 10.38
N MET A 126 12.43 7.68 9.58
CA MET A 126 13.61 6.84 9.69
C MET A 126 14.67 7.19 8.63
N PRO A 127 15.97 6.99 8.91
CA PRO A 127 17.03 7.15 7.92
C PRO A 127 16.88 6.26 6.67
N SER A 128 16.13 5.15 6.78
CA SER A 128 15.83 4.27 5.65
C SER A 128 14.79 4.84 4.67
N GLY A 129 14.10 5.93 5.02
CA GLY A 129 13.04 6.54 4.23
C GLY A 129 11.63 6.04 4.55
N GLY A 130 11.47 5.22 5.59
CA GLY A 130 10.17 4.86 6.17
C GLY A 130 9.80 5.71 7.39
N TYR A 131 8.74 5.33 8.09
CA TYR A 131 8.28 5.98 9.31
C TYR A 131 7.98 4.96 10.41
N ASP A 132 8.44 5.22 11.63
CA ASP A 132 7.97 4.53 12.82
C ASP A 132 6.70 5.20 13.35
N ILE A 133 5.77 4.39 13.85
CA ILE A 133 4.67 4.84 14.69
C ILE A 133 5.11 4.61 16.13
N VAL A 134 5.30 5.70 16.87
CA VAL A 134 5.82 5.67 18.24
C VAL A 134 4.76 6.07 19.25
N HIS A 135 4.79 5.44 20.41
CA HIS A 135 3.96 5.84 21.54
C HIS A 135 4.65 6.94 22.36
N LEU A 136 4.08 8.15 22.35
CA LEU A 136 4.69 9.36 22.94
C LEU A 136 5.00 9.25 24.44
N ARG A 137 4.19 8.52 25.20
CA ARG A 137 4.42 8.32 26.64
C ARG A 137 5.67 7.50 26.98
N TYR A 138 6.03 6.51 26.17
CA TYR A 138 7.11 5.55 26.49
C TYR A 138 8.24 5.52 25.44
N GLY A 139 8.08 6.23 24.31
CA GLY A 139 9.04 6.24 23.20
C GLY A 139 9.16 4.90 22.45
N ALA A 140 8.22 3.97 22.64
CA ALA A 140 8.28 2.66 22.00
C ALA A 140 7.70 2.70 20.59
N THR A 141 8.39 2.10 19.62
CA THR A 141 7.83 1.81 18.29
C THR A 141 6.72 0.74 18.43
N VAL A 142 5.51 1.12 18.03
CA VAL A 142 4.30 0.26 18.06
C VAL A 142 3.79 -0.07 16.66
N GLY A 143 4.41 0.47 15.62
CA GLY A 143 4.24 0.06 14.24
C GLY A 143 5.20 0.77 13.32
N ARG A 144 5.21 0.39 12.05
CA ARG A 144 6.17 0.88 11.06
C ARG A 144 5.56 0.87 9.67
N LEU A 145 5.74 1.97 8.97
CA LEU A 145 5.63 2.07 7.52
C LEU A 145 7.03 1.90 6.94
N TYR A 146 7.28 0.78 6.29
CA TYR A 146 8.58 0.50 5.67
C TYR A 146 8.81 1.44 4.49
N ASN A 147 10.09 1.76 4.22
CA ASN A 147 10.46 2.54 3.06
C ASN A 147 9.87 1.91 1.80
N PRO A 148 9.35 2.71 0.86
CA PRO A 148 8.68 2.16 -0.30
C PRO A 148 9.73 1.57 -1.24
N TRP A 149 9.27 0.69 -2.12
CA TRP A 149 10.02 0.26 -3.28
C TRP A 149 9.12 0.28 -4.50
N ALA A 150 9.72 0.39 -5.69
CA ALA A 150 9.02 0.17 -6.95
C ALA A 150 9.89 -0.64 -7.93
N SER A 151 9.23 -1.35 -8.84
CA SER A 151 9.90 -2.12 -9.88
C SER A 151 9.05 -2.23 -11.14
N ASP A 152 9.69 -2.17 -12.30
CA ASP A 152 9.04 -2.22 -13.60
C ASP A 152 8.83 -3.65 -14.12
N ALA A 153 8.18 -3.80 -15.27
CA ALA A 153 7.88 -5.10 -15.87
C ALA A 153 9.11 -5.89 -16.34
N MET A 154 10.28 -5.25 -16.41
CA MET A 154 11.57 -5.89 -16.68
C MET A 154 12.36 -6.14 -15.39
N PHE A 155 11.71 -6.02 -14.24
CA PHE A 155 12.27 -6.23 -12.89
C PHE A 155 13.37 -5.25 -12.53
N ARG A 156 13.41 -4.10 -13.19
CA ARG A 156 14.37 -3.03 -12.88
C ARG A 156 13.84 -2.23 -11.70
N PRO A 157 14.71 -1.78 -10.78
CA PRO A 157 14.29 -0.90 -9.70
C PRO A 157 13.83 0.44 -10.26
N VAL A 158 12.68 0.91 -9.78
CA VAL A 158 12.15 2.24 -10.05
C VAL A 158 12.26 3.03 -8.75
N LYS A 159 12.72 4.29 -8.83
CA LYS A 159 12.88 5.11 -7.64
C LYS A 159 11.51 5.40 -7.03
N ALA A 160 11.38 5.06 -5.75
CA ALA A 160 10.22 5.39 -4.93
C ALA A 160 10.67 5.95 -3.58
N ASP A 161 9.93 6.93 -3.07
CA ASP A 161 10.20 7.56 -1.77
C ASP A 161 8.90 8.13 -1.17
N TYR A 162 8.93 8.44 0.12
CA TYR A 162 7.80 9.10 0.79
C TYR A 162 8.05 10.59 1.01
N ALA A 163 6.94 11.33 1.05
CA ALA A 163 6.83 12.62 1.68
C ALA A 163 5.64 12.59 2.65
N LEU A 164 5.78 13.21 3.83
CA LEU A 164 4.71 13.30 4.83
C LEU A 164 4.31 14.77 5.02
N GLU A 165 3.05 15.08 4.78
CA GLU A 165 2.46 16.40 5.02
C GLU A 165 1.28 16.27 5.97
N GLY A 166 1.46 16.73 7.21
CA GLY A 166 0.52 16.51 8.30
C GLY A 166 0.33 15.01 8.53
N GLN A 167 -0.86 14.51 8.20
CA GLN A 167 -1.22 13.09 8.31
C GLN A 167 -1.34 12.39 6.95
N THR A 168 -0.88 13.01 5.86
CA THR A 168 -0.93 12.41 4.52
C THR A 168 0.46 11.93 4.12
N LEU A 169 0.61 10.62 4.00
CA LEU A 169 1.80 10.00 3.43
C LEU A 169 1.64 9.92 1.91
N THR A 170 2.52 10.58 1.17
CA THR A 170 2.56 10.52 -0.29
C THR A 170 3.71 9.62 -0.72
N MET A 171 3.42 8.51 -1.39
CA MET A 171 4.41 7.70 -2.09
C MET A 171 4.62 8.27 -3.49
N ARG A 172 5.84 8.70 -3.77
CA ARG A 172 6.25 9.22 -5.08
C ARG A 172 6.96 8.12 -5.84
N VAL A 173 6.59 7.89 -7.09
CA VAL A 173 7.18 6.85 -7.95
C VAL A 173 7.62 7.48 -9.27
N GLN A 174 8.92 7.42 -9.56
CA GLN A 174 9.51 8.00 -10.77
C GLN A 174 9.40 7.02 -11.94
N HIS A 175 8.16 6.68 -12.36
CA HIS A 175 7.91 5.60 -13.32
C HIS A 175 7.96 6.02 -14.80
N GLU A 176 8.02 7.32 -15.11
CA GLU A 176 8.14 7.81 -16.49
C GLU A 176 9.33 7.15 -17.21
N GLY A 177 9.10 6.65 -18.44
CA GLY A 177 10.12 5.92 -19.21
C GLY A 177 10.38 4.48 -18.76
N SER A 178 9.66 3.96 -17.76
CA SER A 178 9.76 2.55 -17.33
C SER A 178 9.02 1.60 -18.28
N PHE A 179 9.30 0.29 -18.13
CA PHE A 179 8.48 -0.74 -18.79
C PHE A 179 7.25 -1.04 -17.94
N TYR A 180 6.06 -0.78 -18.46
CA TYR A 180 4.82 -1.00 -17.74
C TYR A 180 4.35 -2.47 -17.76
N PRO A 181 3.61 -2.92 -16.73
CA PRO A 181 3.25 -2.16 -15.54
C PRO A 181 4.41 -1.99 -14.55
N VAL A 182 4.42 -0.87 -13.83
CA VAL A 182 5.27 -0.64 -12.65
C VAL A 182 4.48 -1.01 -11.40
N VAL A 183 5.11 -1.73 -10.47
CA VAL A 183 4.51 -2.11 -9.19
C VAL A 183 5.27 -1.38 -8.08
N ALA A 184 4.54 -0.70 -7.21
CA ALA A 184 5.07 0.02 -6.06
C ALA A 184 4.39 -0.44 -4.78
N ASP A 185 5.13 -0.48 -3.68
CA ASP A 185 4.69 -1.06 -2.41
C ASP A 185 4.99 -0.14 -1.23
N PRO A 186 3.95 0.38 -0.58
CA PRO A 186 3.97 0.72 0.83
C PRO A 186 3.48 -0.47 1.68
N HIS A 187 4.32 -0.86 2.63
CA HIS A 187 4.05 -1.92 3.59
C HIS A 187 4.02 -1.39 5.02
N TYR A 188 2.98 -1.76 5.77
CA TYR A 188 2.85 -1.50 7.20
C TYR A 188 2.98 -2.81 8.01
N ALA A 189 3.70 -2.77 9.13
CA ALA A 189 3.64 -3.83 10.14
C ALA A 189 3.78 -3.28 11.58
N ARG A 190 3.28 -4.04 12.56
CA ARG A 190 3.35 -3.77 14.01
C ARG A 190 4.54 -4.43 14.71
#